data_AF-A0A3G7YF65-F1
#
_entry.id   AF-A0A3G7YF65-F1
#
_cell.length_a   1.000
_cell.length_b   1.000
_cell.length_c   1.000
_cell.angle_alpha   90.00
_cell.angle_beta   90.00
_cell.angle_gamma   90.00
#
_symmetry.space_group_name_H-M   'P 1'
#
loop_
_entity.id
_entity.type
_entity.pdbx_description
1 polymer ?
#
loop_
_entity_poly.entity_id
_entity_poly.type
_entity_poly.pdbx_seq_one_letter_code
_entity_poly.pdbx_strand_id
1 'polypeptide(L)' 'MMLKDPSGKCRHFATVDLLRRQWPSVVRTAAPTWCGVDMRDGGQALVEPMNTERKRRFFDLLVKVGC' A
#
# COMPACT_ATOMS: atom_id res chain seq x y z
N MET A 1 12.29 -12.35 -30.35
CA MET A 1 12.65 -11.02 -30.91
C MET A 1 12.19 -9.96 -29.91
N MET A 2 13.10 -9.10 -29.44
CA MET A 2 12.77 -8.03 -28.49
C MET A 2 12.05 -6.90 -29.24
N LEU A 3 10.98 -6.32 -28.68
CA LEU A 3 10.29 -5.19 -29.33
C LEU A 3 11.26 -4.00 -29.42
N LYS A 4 11.28 -3.33 -30.58
CA LYS A 4 12.05 -2.09 -30.80
C LYS A 4 11.59 -0.95 -29.89
N ASP A 5 10.31 -0.91 -29.54
CA ASP A 5 9.75 0.01 -28.56
C ASP A 5 8.74 -0.73 -27.67
N PRO A 6 9.13 -1.11 -26.44
CA PRO A 6 8.24 -1.77 -25.50
C PRO A 6 7.23 -0.81 -24.85
N SER A 7 7.37 0.52 -24.99
CA SER A 7 6.50 1.50 -24.34
C SER A 7 5.05 1.42 -24.81
N GLY A 8 4.82 1.05 -26.08
CA GLY A 8 3.49 0.85 -26.65
C GLY A 8 2.64 -0.25 -25.99
N LYS A 9 3.22 -1.07 -25.10
CA LYS A 9 2.47 -2.04 -24.26
C LYS A 9 1.74 -1.37 -23.12
N CYS A 10 2.23 -0.23 -22.64
CA CYS A 10 1.67 0.50 -21.52
C CYS A 10 0.73 1.58 -22.05
N ARG A 11 -0.53 1.55 -21.63
CA ARG A 11 -1.50 2.60 -21.94
C ARG A 11 -1.40 3.70 -20.89
N HIS A 12 -1.61 4.94 -21.32
CA HIS A 12 -1.74 6.07 -20.41
C HIS A 12 -2.95 5.89 -19.49
N PHE A 13 -2.81 6.32 -18.23
CA PHE A 13 -3.93 6.35 -17.30
C PHE A 13 -4.93 7.43 -17.73
N ALA A 14 -6.22 7.08 -17.76
CA ALA A 14 -7.27 8.02 -18.15
C ALA A 14 -7.45 9.10 -17.08
N THR A 15 -7.69 10.34 -17.51
CA THR A 15 -7.93 11.45 -16.59
C THR A 15 -9.24 11.24 -15.83
N VAL A 16 -9.21 11.42 -14.51
CA VAL A 16 -10.42 11.39 -13.66
C VAL A 16 -10.91 12.82 -13.49
N ASP A 17 -12.15 13.10 -13.92
CA ASP A 17 -12.73 14.43 -13.78
C ASP A 17 -13.28 14.65 -12.35
N LEU A 18 -12.61 15.53 -11.61
CA LEU A 18 -12.97 15.93 -10.25
C LEU A 18 -12.89 17.46 -10.16
N LEU A 19 -13.74 18.16 -10.93
CA LEU A 19 -13.78 19.62 -11.06
C LEU A 19 -13.79 20.36 -9.72
N ARG A 20 -14.44 19.80 -8.69
CA ARG A 20 -14.60 20.42 -7.37
C ARG A 20 -13.84 19.69 -6.26
N ARG A 21 -12.66 19.15 -6.56
CA ARG A 21 -11.80 18.52 -5.55
C ARG A 21 -11.35 19.54 -4.50
N GLN A 22 -11.50 19.19 -3.23
CA GLN A 22 -11.15 20.07 -2.09
C GLN A 22 -9.84 19.71 -1.41
N TRP A 23 -9.32 18.50 -1.63
CA TRP A 23 -8.10 18.03 -0.98
C TRP A 23 -6.85 18.92 -1.21
N PRO A 24 -6.69 19.70 -2.31
CA PRO A 24 -5.54 20.59 -2.45
C PRO A 24 -5.50 21.77 -1.45
N SER A 25 -6.66 22.17 -0.92
CA SER A 25 -6.78 23.31 0.01
C SER A 25 -6.97 22.89 1.46
N VAL A 26 -7.00 21.58 1.77
CA VAL A 26 -7.27 21.06 3.10
C VAL A 26 -5.97 20.53 3.72
N VAL A 27 -5.57 21.10 4.85
CA VAL A 27 -4.49 20.58 5.69
C VAL A 27 -5.08 19.63 6.74
N ARG A 28 -4.61 18.38 6.78
CA ARG A 28 -5.05 17.42 7.81
C ARG A 28 -4.52 17.82 9.18
N THR A 29 -5.39 17.86 10.17
CA THR A 29 -5.08 18.22 11.56
C THR A 29 -5.12 17.03 12.52
N ALA A 30 -5.54 15.85 12.04
CA ALA A 30 -5.68 14.64 12.85
C ALA A 30 -5.07 13.40 12.17
N ALA A 31 -4.63 12.47 13.00
CA ALA A 31 -4.23 11.14 12.57
C ALA A 31 -5.46 10.38 12.01
N PRO A 32 -5.29 9.56 10.96
CA PRO A 32 -6.37 8.73 10.46
C PRO A 32 -6.50 7.47 11.34
N THR A 33 -7.56 6.70 11.13
CA THR A 33 -7.58 5.32 11.62
C THR A 33 -6.57 4.49 10.82
N TRP A 34 -5.66 3.82 11.51
CA TRP A 34 -4.67 2.94 10.89
C TRP A 34 -5.24 1.52 10.75
N CYS A 35 -4.82 0.81 9.70
CA CYS A 35 -5.14 -0.60 9.48
C CYS A 35 -3.85 -1.34 9.11
N GLY A 36 -3.38 -2.22 10.00
CA GLY A 36 -2.20 -3.05 9.75
C GLY A 36 -2.52 -4.18 8.77
N VAL A 37 -1.88 -4.18 7.60
CA VAL A 37 -2.06 -5.21 6.56
C VAL A 37 -0.86 -6.15 6.43
N ASP A 38 0.17 -5.94 7.25
CA ASP A 38 1.48 -6.60 7.16
C ASP A 38 1.40 -8.12 7.28
N MET A 39 0.48 -8.63 8.09
CA MET A 39 0.29 -10.06 8.30
C MET A 39 -0.25 -10.78 7.06
N ARG A 40 -0.86 -10.04 6.13
CA ARG A 40 -1.45 -10.56 4.90
C ARG A 40 -0.70 -10.04 3.67
N ASP A 41 -0.85 -8.76 3.34
CA ASP A 41 -0.22 -8.17 2.15
C ASP A 41 1.30 -8.18 2.27
N GLY A 42 1.83 -7.74 3.42
CA GLY A 42 3.27 -7.73 3.68
C GLY A 42 3.86 -9.14 3.62
N GLY A 43 3.24 -10.09 4.31
CA GLY A 43 3.66 -11.49 4.31
C GLY A 43 3.62 -12.18 2.94
N GLN A 44 2.69 -11.80 2.07
CA GLN A 44 2.59 -12.32 0.69
C GLN A 44 3.67 -11.77 -0.24
N ALA A 45 4.22 -10.58 0.05
CA ALA A 45 5.29 -9.98 -0.73
C ALA A 45 6.70 -10.53 -0.38
N LEU A 46 6.83 -11.28 0.72
CA LEU A 46 8.10 -11.86 1.14
C LEU A 46 8.46 -13.08 0.30
N VAL A 47 9.74 -13.17 -0.09
CA VAL A 47 10.31 -14.37 -0.74
C VAL A 47 10.18 -15.60 0.18
N GLU A 48 10.49 -15.42 1.46
CA GLU A 48 10.26 -16.42 2.50
C GLU A 48 9.08 -15.97 3.38
N PRO A 49 7.93 -16.67 3.31
CA PRO A 49 6.78 -16.33 4.13
C PRO A 49 7.12 -16.35 5.62
N MET A 50 6.48 -15.47 6.39
CA MET A 50 6.63 -15.49 7.84
C MET A 50 6.12 -16.81 8.41
N ASN A 51 6.98 -17.49 9.17
CA ASN A 51 6.57 -18.60 10.01
C ASN A 51 5.71 -18.11 11.20
N THR A 52 5.11 -19.04 11.93
CA THR A 52 4.20 -18.75 13.05
C THR A 52 4.84 -17.87 14.13
N GLU A 53 6.12 -18.08 14.44
CA GLU A 53 6.84 -17.31 15.45
C GLU A 53 7.04 -15.86 15.04
N ARG A 54 7.50 -15.62 13.80
CA ARG A 54 7.67 -14.28 13.23
C ARG A 54 6.35 -13.54 13.14
N LYS A 55 5.29 -14.24 12.70
CA LYS A 55 3.91 -13.72 12.68
C LYS A 55 3.47 -13.27 14.08
N ARG A 56 3.69 -14.09 15.10
CA ARG A 56 3.28 -13.75 16.47
C ARG A 56 4.04 -12.54 17.01
N ARG A 57 5.37 -12.51 16.87
CA ARG A 57 6.19 -11.37 17.29
C ARG A 57 5.78 -10.07 16.61
N PHE A 58 5.47 -10.14 15.31
CA PHE A 58 5.06 -8.95 14.55
C PHE A 58 3.66 -8.48 14.92
N PHE A 59 2.72 -9.41 15.11
CA PHE A 59 1.40 -9.09 15.63
C PHE A 59 1.47 -8.39 17.00
N ASP A 60 2.24 -8.94 17.95
CA ASP A 60 2.39 -8.36 19.29
C ASP A 60 3.03 -6.95 19.20
N LEU A 61 3.93 -6.71 18.25
CA LEU A 61 4.50 -5.40 17.97
C LEU A 61 3.45 -4.40 17.45
N LEU A 62 2.62 -4.80 16.47
CA LEU A 62 1.58 -3.94 15.91
C LEU A 62 0.58 -3.51 16.99
N VAL A 63 0.14 -4.45 17.82
CA VAL A 63 -0.73 -4.18 18.97
C VAL A 63 -0.06 -3.21 19.95
N LYS A 64 1.23 -3.38 20.22
CA LYS A 64 1.98 -2.49 21.13
C LYS A 64 2.10 -1.06 20.60
N VAL A 65 2.18 -0.88 19.29
CA VAL A 65 2.24 0.45 18.64
C VAL A 65 0.86 1.13 18.62
N GLY A 66 -0.23 0.37 18.80
CA GLY A 66 -1.60 0.86 18.76
C GLY A 66 -2.21 0.80 17.36
N CYS A 67 -1.71 -0.11 16.52
CA CYS A 67 -2.31 -0.48 15.24
C CYS A 67 -3.29 -1.66 15.40
#